data_AF-A0A7C5Y762-F1
#
_entry.id   AF-A0A7C5Y762-F1
#
_cell.length_a   1.000
_cell.length_b   1.000
_cell.length_c   1.000
_cell.angle_alpha   90.00
_cell.angle_beta   90.00
_cell.angle_gamma   90.00
#
_symmetry.space_group_name_H-M   'P 1'
#
loop_
_entity.id
_entity.type
_entity.pdbx_description
1 polymer ?
#
loop_
_entity_poly.entity_id
_entity_poly.type
_entity_poly.pdbx_seq_one_letter_code
_entity_poly.pdbx_strand_id
1 'polypeptide(L)'
;EDSEVIEQIEIQLKYEGYINSMLDQVKIFEEYENLPLSNIKFTQVPNLSTEAREKLEKIKPLSLGQASRISGVTPADILALLTYIKKK
;
A
#
# COMPACT_ATOMS: atom_id res chain seq x y z
N GLU A 1 -2.21 40.11 -0.04
CA GLU A 1 -2.93 39.32 0.97
C GLU A 1 -3.93 38.38 0.30
N ASP A 2 -4.90 38.87 -0.48
CA ASP A 2 -5.88 37.99 -1.16
C ASP A 2 -5.29 37.03 -2.22
N SER A 3 -4.23 37.42 -2.92
CA SER A 3 -3.61 36.58 -3.97
C SER A 3 -3.00 35.28 -3.43
N GLU A 4 -2.46 35.31 -2.21
CA GLU A 4 -1.83 34.15 -1.57
C GLU A 4 -2.90 33.16 -1.09
N VAL A 5 -4.03 33.68 -0.62
CA VAL A 5 -5.22 32.87 -0.25
C VAL A 5 -5.83 32.20 -1.49
N ILE A 6 -5.94 32.92 -2.60
CA ILE A 6 -6.45 32.37 -3.87
C ILE A 6 -5.54 31.26 -4.40
N GLU A 7 -4.22 31.47 -4.37
CA GLU A 7 -3.24 30.46 -4.79
C GLU A 7 -3.33 29.19 -3.93
N GLN A 8 -3.45 29.33 -2.60
CA GLN A 8 -3.61 28.20 -1.69
C GLN A 8 -4.91 27.42 -1.96
N ILE A 9 -6.02 28.11 -2.23
CA ILE A 9 -7.30 27.47 -2.58
C ILE A 9 -7.18 26.71 -3.90
N GLU A 10 -6.51 27.30 -4.92
CA GLU A 10 -6.30 26.64 -6.20
C GLU A 10 -5.42 25.39 -6.08
N ILE A 11 -4.33 25.46 -5.30
CA ILE A 11 -3.47 24.32 -5.00
C ILE A 11 -4.27 23.23 -4.30
N GLN A 12 -5.02 23.57 -3.24
CA GLN A 12 -5.83 22.59 -2.52
C GLN A 12 -6.83 21.89 -3.44
N LEU A 13 -7.61 22.63 -4.23
CA LEU A 13 -8.58 22.04 -5.15
C LEU A 13 -7.93 21.16 -6.22
N LYS A 14 -6.78 21.57 -6.76
CA LYS A 14 -6.06 20.80 -7.78
C LYS A 14 -5.52 19.47 -7.25
N TYR A 15 -5.12 19.42 -5.98
CA TYR A 15 -4.49 18.24 -5.38
C TYR A 15 -5.40 17.45 -4.44
N GLU A 16 -6.58 17.97 -4.08
CA GLU A 16 -7.52 17.34 -3.14
C GLU A 16 -7.79 15.88 -3.48
N GLY A 17 -8.08 15.56 -4.75
CA GLY A 17 -8.34 14.19 -5.18
C GLY A 17 -7.14 13.25 -4.98
N TYR A 18 -5.92 13.73 -5.23
CA TYR A 18 -4.69 12.96 -5.02
C TYR A 18 -4.40 12.78 -3.53
N ILE A 19 -4.54 13.84 -2.73
CA ILE A 19 -4.36 13.81 -1.28
C ILE A 19 -5.35 12.82 -0.67
N ASN A 20 -6.63 12.89 -1.04
CA ASN A 20 -7.65 11.96 -0.56
C ASN A 20 -7.32 10.51 -0.93
N SER A 21 -6.91 10.26 -2.17
CA SER A 21 -6.51 8.92 -2.61
C SER A 21 -5.31 8.37 -1.85
N MET A 22 -4.33 9.22 -1.49
CA MET A 22 -3.19 8.84 -0.67
C MET A 22 -3.58 8.60 0.79
N LEU A 23 -4.46 9.44 1.35
CA LEU A 23 -4.98 9.27 2.70
C LEU A 23 -5.77 7.97 2.86
N ASP A 24 -6.57 7.60 1.85
CA ASP A 24 -7.29 6.32 1.85
C ASP A 24 -6.33 5.13 1.82
N GLN A 25 -5.25 5.22 1.04
CA GLN A 25 -4.20 4.19 1.05
C GLN A 25 -3.49 4.09 2.40
N VAL A 26 -3.19 5.22 3.04
CA VAL A 26 -2.60 5.26 4.39
C VAL A 26 -3.52 4.61 5.41
N LYS A 27 -4.82 4.95 5.42
CA LYS A 27 -5.79 4.35 6.35
C LYS A 27 -5.91 2.85 6.19
N ILE A 28 -6.01 2.36 4.95
CA ILE A 28 -6.04 0.92 4.67
C ILE A 28 -4.73 0.28 5.19
N PHE A 29 -3.59 0.92 4.96
CA PHE A 29 -2.32 0.39 5.44
C PHE A 29 -2.26 0.32 6.97
N GLU A 30 -2.64 1.38 7.68
CA GLU A 30 -2.68 1.43 9.14
C GLU A 30 -3.61 0.35 9.73
N GLU A 31 -4.79 0.14 9.12
CA GLU A 31 -5.74 -0.89 9.53
C GLU A 31 -5.14 -2.30 9.45
N TYR A 32 -4.36 -2.57 8.40
CA TYR A 32 -3.85 -3.92 8.12
C TYR A 32 -2.37 -4.12 8.45
N GLU A 33 -1.69 -3.16 9.08
CA GLU A 33 -0.25 -3.27 9.36
C GLU A 33 0.10 -4.53 10.16
N ASN A 34 -0.77 -4.87 11.12
CA ASN A 34 -0.62 -6.04 11.99
C ASN A 34 -1.25 -7.32 11.42
N LEU A 35 -1.80 -7.29 10.20
CA LEU A 35 -2.43 -8.45 9.59
C LEU A 35 -1.37 -9.55 9.36
N PRO A 36 -1.55 -10.76 9.95
CA PRO A 36 -0.56 -11.82 9.85
C PRO A 36 -0.51 -12.43 8.44
N LEU A 37 0.69 -12.67 7.94
CA LEU A 37 0.95 -13.31 6.64
C LEU A 37 1.40 -14.78 6.76
N SER A 38 1.26 -15.37 7.95
CA SER A 38 1.62 -16.77 8.20
C SER A 38 0.90 -17.72 7.24
N ASN A 39 1.66 -18.59 6.57
CA ASN A 39 1.20 -19.62 5.63
C ASN A 39 0.66 -19.11 4.28
N ILE A 40 0.99 -17.89 3.86
CA ILE A 40 0.73 -17.44 2.50
C ILE A 40 1.77 -18.04 1.54
N LYS A 41 1.30 -18.63 0.44
CA LYS A 41 2.14 -18.97 -0.72
C LYS A 41 2.16 -17.76 -1.65
N PHE A 42 3.22 -16.95 -1.63
CA PHE A 42 3.28 -15.71 -2.42
C PHE A 42 3.29 -15.98 -3.92
N THR A 43 3.72 -17.18 -4.32
CA THR A 43 3.60 -17.70 -5.70
C THR A 43 2.17 -17.79 -6.22
N GLN A 44 1.16 -17.86 -5.35
CA GLN A 44 -0.26 -17.95 -5.73
C GLN A 44 -0.97 -16.59 -5.71
N VAL A 45 -0.28 -15.51 -5.33
CA VAL A 45 -0.88 -14.18 -5.22
C VAL A 45 -0.94 -13.55 -6.61
N PRO A 46 -2.14 -13.29 -7.16
CA PRO A 46 -2.28 -12.66 -8.47
C PRO A 46 -1.82 -11.19 -8.39
N ASN A 47 -1.27 -10.68 -9.50
CA ASN A 47 -0.80 -9.30 -9.63
C ASN A 47 0.33 -8.88 -8.66
N LEU A 48 0.95 -9.83 -7.96
CA LEU A 48 2.17 -9.59 -7.22
C LEU A 48 3.35 -9.55 -8.18
N SER A 49 4.14 -8.47 -8.14
CA SER A 49 5.31 -8.31 -8.99
C SER A 49 6.34 -9.42 -8.75
N THR A 50 7.15 -9.72 -9.78
CA THR A 50 8.19 -10.76 -9.68
C THR A 50 9.20 -10.43 -8.58
N GLU A 51 9.65 -9.17 -8.51
CA GLU A 51 10.59 -8.70 -7.48
C GLU A 51 10.00 -8.84 -6.08
N ALA A 52 8.77 -8.37 -5.85
CA ALA A 52 8.12 -8.50 -4.56
C ALA A 52 7.96 -9.97 -4.18
N ARG A 53 7.52 -10.83 -5.11
CA ARG A 53 7.38 -12.27 -4.87
C ARG A 53 8.69 -12.91 -4.44
N GLU A 54 9.78 -12.67 -5.16
CA GLU A 54 11.10 -13.22 -4.82
C GLU A 54 11.55 -12.78 -3.42
N LYS A 55 11.39 -11.48 -3.12
CA LYS A 55 11.78 -10.92 -1.82
C LYS A 55 10.91 -11.42 -0.68
N LEU A 56 9.60 -11.53 -0.88
CA LEU A 56 8.65 -12.04 0.11
C LEU A 56 8.87 -13.53 0.41
N GLU A 57 9.15 -14.35 -0.61
CA GLU A 57 9.49 -15.77 -0.42
C GLU A 57 10.84 -15.95 0.31
N LYS A 58 11.80 -15.05 0.07
CA LYS A 58 13.11 -15.08 0.74
C LYS A 58 13.04 -14.61 2.20
N ILE A 59 12.34 -13.51 2.46
CA ILE A 59 12.29 -12.85 3.78
C ILE A 59 11.23 -13.48 4.69
N LYS A 60 10.12 -13.95 4.10
CA LYS A 60 8.97 -14.52 4.81
C LYS A 60 8.46 -13.61 5.94
N PRO A 61 7.95 -12.41 5.60
CA PRO A 61 7.44 -11.49 6.61
C PRO A 61 6.26 -12.10 7.38
N LEU A 62 6.18 -11.77 8.66
CA LEU A 62 5.14 -12.24 9.58
C LEU A 62 3.85 -11.42 9.46
N SER A 63 3.94 -10.17 9.00
CA SER A 63 2.80 -9.27 8.84
C SER A 63 2.86 -8.44 7.56
N LEU A 64 1.72 -7.89 7.16
CA LEU A 64 1.60 -6.98 6.02
C LEU A 64 2.47 -5.72 6.19
N GLY A 65 2.55 -5.19 7.41
CA GLY A 65 3.44 -4.07 7.74
C GLY A 65 4.91 -4.39 7.62
N GLN A 66 5.33 -5.62 7.95
CA GLN A 66 6.70 -6.03 7.69
C GLN A 66 6.95 -6.18 6.19
N ALA A 67 6.00 -6.73 5.44
CA ALA A 67 6.10 -6.86 3.99
C ALA A 67 6.26 -5.50 3.29
N SER A 68 5.53 -4.46 3.69
CA SER A 68 5.61 -3.14 3.06
C SER A 68 6.94 -2.42 3.27
N ARG A 69 7.68 -2.77 4.33
CA ARG A 69 9.01 -2.21 4.63
C ARG A 69 10.13 -2.91 3.86
N ILE A 70 9.83 -3.98 3.12
CA ILE A 70 10.82 -4.66 2.28
C ILE A 70 11.07 -3.81 1.05
N SER A 71 12.32 -3.38 0.85
CA SER A 71 12.74 -2.68 -0.36
C SER A 71 12.34 -3.46 -1.61
N GLY A 72 11.71 -2.80 -2.59
CA GLY A 72 11.19 -3.44 -3.81
C GLY A 72 9.82 -4.10 -3.67
N VAL A 73 9.17 -3.98 -2.50
CA VAL A 73 7.73 -4.23 -2.36
C VAL A 73 7.02 -2.89 -2.47
N THR A 74 6.11 -2.78 -3.44
CA THR A 74 5.40 -1.53 -3.73
C THR A 74 4.02 -1.49 -3.05
N PRO A 75 3.38 -0.31 -2.93
CA PRO A 75 2.00 -0.22 -2.45
C PRO A 75 1.02 -1.09 -3.26
N ALA A 76 1.24 -1.25 -4.56
CA ALA A 76 0.43 -2.12 -5.42
C ALA A 76 0.56 -3.61 -5.04
N ASP A 77 1.76 -4.06 -4.67
CA ASP A 77 2.00 -5.42 -4.18
C ASP A 77 1.29 -5.68 -2.85
N ILE A 78 1.27 -4.68 -1.96
CA ILE A 78 0.54 -4.75 -0.69
C ILE A 78 -0.98 -4.84 -0.91
N LEU A 79 -1.51 -4.08 -1.87
CA LEU A 79 -2.92 -4.18 -2.27
C LEU A 79 -3.25 -5.56 -2.89
N ALA A 80 -2.35 -6.12 -3.69
CA ALA A 80 -2.50 -7.46 -4.25
C ALA A 80 -2.55 -8.53 -3.14
N LEU A 81 -1.62 -8.45 -2.16
CA LEU A 81 -1.61 -9.30 -0.97
C LEU A 81 -2.91 -9.16 -0.17
N LEU A 82 -3.33 -7.94 0.13
CA LEU A 82 -4.53 -7.67 0.90
C LEU A 82 -5.79 -8.21 0.20
N THR A 83 -5.89 -8.01 -1.11
CA THR A 83 -7.00 -8.52 -1.92
C THR A 83 -7.01 -10.05 -1.92
N TYR A 84 -5.85 -10.69 -2.00
CA TYR A 84 -5.72 -12.14 -1.93
C TYR A 84 -6.17 -12.70 -0.58
N ILE A 85 -5.78 -12.03 0.52
CA ILE A 85 -6.17 -12.44 1.88
C ILE A 85 -7.67 -12.26 2.10
N LYS A 86 -8.25 -11.13 1.65
CA LYS A 86 -9.70 -10.87 1.79
C LYS A 86 -10.60 -11.80 0.96
N LYS A 87 -10.08 -12.38 -0.12
CA LYS A 87 -10.83 -13.32 -0.99
C LYS A 87 -10.77 -14.77 -0.51
N LYS A 88 -9.92 -15.08 0.46
CA LYS A 88 -9.76 -16.41 1.04
C LYS A 88 -10.62 -16.54 2.28
#